data_AF-A0A7S3CAI5-F1
#
_entry.id   AF-A0A7S3CAI5-F1
#
_cell.length_a   1.000
_cell.length_b   1.000
_cell.length_c   1.000
_cell.angle_alpha   90.00
_cell.angle_beta   90.00
_cell.angle_gamma   90.00
#
_symmetry.space_group_name_H-M   'P 1'
#
loop_
_entity.id
_entity.type
_entity.pdbx_description
1 polymer ?
#
loop_
_entity_poly.entity_id
_entity_poly.type
_entity_poly.pdbx_seq_one_letter_code
_entity_poly.pdbx_strand_id
1 'polypeptide(L)'
;MNHTFKLSKSQRKRIPEGWDLVEPTLMEFEERMRDAVNESHEGKRKTEATWGITRIHWEKNRFIYELYYKKKAISKQLFDYLVKAKLADQNLIAKWRKPGYEYLCSLQAINSKYTNFGTVASCRVPLKLRNPQQWGPAVRTGCVSCASCDKGAPIWWFHTGWREHFEEERRKHLEKQNKGKKRAGEEAEDIRGDSAVEERLKRLKQMQKPEDPLLKEAKEEEGGKGGVPKDDGMAAGSSDQ
;
A
#
# COMPACT_ATOMS: atom_id res chain seq x y z
N MET A 1 19.06 46.49 -7.03
CA MET A 1 18.49 45.27 -6.43
C MET A 1 19.41 44.84 -5.29
N ASN A 2 19.01 45.06 -4.04
CA ASN A 2 19.86 44.75 -2.88
C ASN A 2 19.70 43.27 -2.53
N HIS A 3 20.34 42.43 -3.33
CA HIS A 3 20.47 40.98 -3.14
C HIS A 3 21.43 40.70 -1.98
N THR A 4 21.02 41.02 -0.75
CA THR A 4 21.82 40.66 0.43
C THR A 4 21.06 39.64 1.25
N PHE A 5 21.58 38.42 1.18
CA PHE A 5 21.34 37.37 2.15
C PHE A 5 21.28 37.98 3.57
N LYS A 6 20.27 37.63 4.38
CA LYS A 6 20.16 38.11 5.79
C LYS A 6 21.20 37.42 6.67
N LEU A 7 22.48 37.61 6.35
CA LEU A 7 23.61 37.23 7.17
C LEU A 7 23.67 38.18 8.36
N SER A 8 24.02 37.64 9.54
CA SER A 8 24.29 38.47 10.71
C SER A 8 25.48 39.41 10.45
N LYS A 9 25.57 40.49 11.22
CA LYS A 9 26.62 41.51 11.07
C LYS A 9 28.04 40.93 11.21
N SER A 10 28.22 39.81 11.91
CA SER A 10 29.52 39.12 12.03
C SER A 10 29.84 38.25 10.81
N GLN A 11 28.83 37.67 10.18
CA GLN A 11 28.97 36.80 9.00
C GLN A 11 29.33 37.61 7.76
N ARG A 12 28.69 38.77 7.54
CA ARG A 12 29.01 39.67 6.41
C ARG A 12 30.46 40.16 6.40
N LYS A 13 31.15 40.18 7.55
CA LYS A 13 32.54 40.65 7.68
C LYS A 13 33.58 39.63 7.22
N ARG A 14 33.20 38.36 7.01
CA ARG A 14 34.12 37.27 6.66
C ARG A 14 33.55 36.45 5.51
N ILE A 15 33.19 37.12 4.42
CA ILE A 15 32.80 36.44 3.19
C ILE A 15 34.07 35.81 2.60
N PRO A 16 34.17 34.48 2.53
CA PRO A 16 35.33 33.81 1.95
C PRO A 16 35.30 33.86 0.42
N GLU A 17 36.45 33.64 -0.21
CA GLU A 17 36.60 33.55 -1.65
C GLU A 17 35.67 32.48 -2.26
N GLY A 18 35.02 32.80 -3.38
CA GLY A 18 34.09 31.90 -4.09
C GLY A 18 32.62 32.00 -3.64
N TRP A 19 32.26 32.95 -2.77
CA TRP A 19 30.87 33.20 -2.37
C TRP A 19 29.95 33.55 -3.56
N ASP A 20 30.45 34.37 -4.49
CA ASP A 20 29.69 34.89 -5.64
C ASP A 20 29.14 33.79 -6.56
N LEU A 21 29.80 32.62 -6.61
CA LEU A 21 29.36 31.47 -7.41
C LEU A 21 28.16 30.74 -6.80
N VAL A 22 28.03 30.80 -5.47
CA VAL A 22 27.08 29.99 -4.69
C VAL A 22 25.88 30.84 -4.28
N GLU A 23 26.10 32.12 -4.00
CA GLU A 23 25.09 33.09 -3.58
C GLU A 23 23.81 33.11 -4.43
N PRO A 24 23.84 33.25 -5.77
CA PRO A 24 22.62 33.38 -6.57
C PRO A 24 21.72 32.15 -6.42
N THR A 25 22.30 30.95 -6.53
CA THR A 25 21.57 29.69 -6.38
C THR A 25 21.03 29.47 -4.96
N LEU A 26 21.76 29.90 -3.93
CA LEU A 26 21.27 29.82 -2.55
C LEU A 26 20.09 30.76 -2.32
N MET A 27 20.09 31.94 -2.93
CA MET A 27 18.96 32.86 -2.84
C MET A 27 17.71 32.31 -3.50
N GLU A 28 17.85 31.67 -4.66
CA GLU A 28 16.73 30.96 -5.31
C GLU A 28 16.13 29.88 -4.39
N PHE A 29 16.96 29.11 -3.69
CA PHE A 29 16.46 28.12 -2.73
C PHE A 29 15.77 28.77 -1.52
N GLU A 30 16.23 29.94 -1.05
CA GLU A 30 15.57 30.66 0.05
C GLU A 30 14.25 31.31 -0.36
N GLU A 31 14.17 31.83 -1.58
CA GLU A 31 12.92 32.35 -2.14
C GLU A 31 11.89 31.22 -2.26
N ARG A 32 12.28 30.10 -2.89
CA ARG A 32 11.45 28.90 -2.95
C ARG A 32 11.04 28.39 -1.57
N MET A 33 11.93 28.48 -0.57
CA MET A 33 11.62 28.10 0.80
C MET A 33 10.58 29.02 1.43
N ARG A 34 10.69 30.33 1.18
CA ARG A 34 9.73 31.33 1.67
C ARG A 34 8.36 31.11 1.05
N ASP A 35 8.32 30.85 -0.25
CA ASP A 35 7.07 30.57 -0.96
C ASP A 35 6.42 29.29 -0.44
N ALA A 36 7.20 28.24 -0.22
CA ALA A 36 6.71 26.98 0.35
C ALA A 36 6.19 27.10 1.79
N VAL A 37 6.71 28.06 2.57
CA VAL A 37 6.21 28.36 3.93
C VAL A 37 4.92 29.19 3.88
N ASN A 38 4.78 30.06 2.88
CA ASN A 38 3.63 30.93 2.69
C ASN A 38 2.47 30.26 1.93
N GLU A 39 2.72 29.13 1.29
CA GLU A 39 1.71 28.38 0.53
C GLU A 39 0.50 28.05 1.41
N SER A 40 -0.70 28.22 0.86
CA SER A 40 -1.93 27.91 1.60
C SER A 40 -2.01 26.40 1.89
N HIS A 41 -2.46 26.09 3.11
CA HIS A 41 -2.58 24.73 3.62
C HIS A 41 -4.00 24.15 3.46
N GLU A 42 -4.83 24.77 2.64
CA GLU A 42 -6.24 24.41 2.50
C GLU A 42 -6.39 23.06 1.76
N GLY A 43 -7.12 22.11 2.36
CA GLY A 43 -7.31 20.76 1.83
C GLY A 43 -6.13 19.79 2.01
N LYS A 44 -4.96 20.25 2.49
CA LYS A 44 -3.78 19.39 2.75
C LYS A 44 -3.74 18.96 4.22
N ARG A 45 -3.18 17.79 4.49
CA ARG A 45 -2.90 17.38 5.88
C ARG A 45 -1.82 18.29 6.47
N LYS A 46 -1.87 18.54 7.79
CA LYS A 46 -0.86 19.36 8.49
C LYS A 46 0.58 18.93 8.20
N THR A 47 0.81 17.64 8.00
CA THR A 47 2.15 17.12 7.67
C THR A 47 2.54 17.34 6.21
N GLU A 48 1.57 17.34 5.28
CA GLU A 48 1.79 17.54 3.84
C GLU A 48 2.30 18.94 3.50
N ALA A 49 1.85 19.94 4.28
CA ALA A 49 2.38 21.30 4.26
C ALA A 49 3.92 21.35 4.32
N THR A 50 4.52 20.51 5.16
CA THR A 50 5.96 20.53 5.44
C THR A 50 6.81 19.73 4.45
N TRP A 51 6.18 18.99 3.53
CA TRP A 51 6.91 18.15 2.58
C TRP A 51 7.67 18.98 1.54
N GLY A 52 7.08 20.09 1.08
CA GLY A 52 7.75 21.04 0.18
C GLY A 52 9.02 21.64 0.80
N ILE A 53 8.91 22.08 2.06
CA ILE A 53 10.01 22.61 2.88
C ILE A 53 11.14 21.57 3.00
N THR A 54 10.78 20.33 3.36
CA THR A 54 11.77 19.24 3.56
C THR A 54 12.53 18.93 2.27
N ARG A 55 11.84 18.96 1.13
CA ARG A 55 12.48 18.76 -0.17
C ARG A 55 13.43 19.89 -0.53
N ILE A 56 13.01 21.15 -0.42
CA ILE A 56 13.87 22.31 -0.73
C ILE A 56 15.10 22.30 0.18
N HIS A 57 14.92 21.94 1.45
CA HIS A 57 16.02 21.75 2.38
C HIS A 57 17.01 20.67 1.89
N TRP A 58 16.52 19.54 1.39
CA TRP A 58 17.37 18.50 0.82
C TRP A 58 18.11 18.99 -0.43
N GLU A 59 17.42 19.63 -1.39
CA GLU A 59 18.00 20.14 -2.63
C GLU A 59 19.11 21.16 -2.36
N LYS A 60 18.85 22.13 -1.47
CA LYS A 60 19.83 23.13 -1.04
C LYS A 60 21.10 22.48 -0.48
N ASN A 61 20.94 21.53 0.44
CA ASN A 61 22.09 20.85 1.04
C ASN A 61 22.82 19.97 0.04
N ARG A 62 22.08 19.32 -0.87
CA ARG A 62 22.65 18.46 -1.90
C ARG A 62 23.51 19.26 -2.87
N PHE A 63 23.04 20.43 -3.27
CA PHE A 63 23.81 21.36 -4.09
C PHE A 63 25.16 21.70 -3.45
N ILE A 64 25.18 22.07 -2.17
CA ILE A 64 26.40 22.38 -1.42
C ILE A 64 27.31 21.13 -1.33
N TYR A 65 26.73 19.96 -1.06
CA TYR A 65 27.48 18.69 -1.00
C TYR A 65 28.16 18.38 -2.33
N GLU A 66 27.46 18.54 -3.45
CA GLU A 66 28.00 18.24 -4.77
C GLU A 66 29.08 19.23 -5.20
N LEU A 67 28.92 20.52 -4.87
CA LEU A 67 29.96 21.52 -5.12
C LEU A 67 31.24 21.26 -4.34
N TYR A 68 31.15 20.82 -3.09
CA TYR A 68 32.32 20.60 -2.24
C TYR A 68 32.96 19.22 -2.46
N TYR A 69 32.19 18.13 -2.39
CA TYR A 69 32.75 16.78 -2.42
C TYR A 69 32.94 16.19 -3.82
N LYS A 70 32.01 16.49 -4.76
CA LYS A 70 32.09 15.93 -6.13
C LYS A 70 32.89 16.84 -7.06
N LYS A 71 32.40 18.08 -7.24
CA LYS A 71 32.96 19.04 -8.20
C LYS A 71 34.20 19.78 -7.65
N LYS A 72 34.37 19.83 -6.32
CA LYS A 72 35.47 20.53 -5.61
C LYS A 72 35.64 21.99 -6.04
N ALA A 73 34.54 22.66 -6.39
CA ALA A 73 34.53 24.06 -6.83
C ALA A 73 34.59 25.05 -5.64
N ILE A 74 34.35 24.57 -4.42
CA ILE A 74 34.28 25.35 -3.19
C ILE A 74 35.49 25.04 -2.29
N SER A 75 36.09 26.08 -1.70
CA SER A 75 37.14 25.92 -0.70
C SER A 75 36.60 25.39 0.64
N LYS A 76 37.44 24.68 1.41
CA LYS A 76 37.05 24.21 2.76
C LYS A 76 36.62 25.37 3.67
N GLN A 77 37.26 26.53 3.55
CA GLN A 77 36.94 27.70 4.36
C GLN A 77 35.51 28.20 4.08
N LEU A 78 35.11 28.22 2.81
CA LEU A 78 33.75 28.60 2.41
C LEU A 78 32.71 27.57 2.88
N PHE A 79 33.01 26.27 2.79
CA PHE A 79 32.13 25.22 3.33
C PHE A 79 31.93 25.36 4.86
N ASP A 80 33.01 25.56 5.61
CA ASP A 80 32.95 25.76 7.07
C ASP A 80 32.17 27.03 7.43
N TYR A 81 32.27 28.08 6.59
CA TYR A 81 31.47 29.31 6.74
C TYR A 81 29.97 29.05 6.51
N LEU A 82 29.60 28.31 5.46
CA LEU A 82 28.20 27.95 5.17
C LEU A 82 27.55 27.17 6.31
N VAL A 83 28.31 26.26 6.93
CA VAL A 83 27.86 25.49 8.11
C VAL A 83 27.69 26.41 9.32
N LYS A 84 28.67 27.28 9.62
CA LYS A 84 28.57 28.27 10.72
C LYS A 84 27.42 29.26 10.50
N ALA A 85 27.13 29.59 9.24
CA ALA A 85 26.01 30.44 8.86
C ALA A 85 24.65 29.76 8.92
N LYS A 86 24.60 28.46 9.25
CA LYS A 86 23.38 27.62 9.25
C LYS A 86 22.70 27.58 7.88
N LEU A 87 23.45 27.82 6.81
CA LEU A 87 22.96 27.70 5.43
C LEU A 87 22.99 26.25 4.98
N ALA A 88 23.97 25.49 5.47
CA ALA A 88 24.11 24.05 5.30
C ALA A 88 23.85 23.29 6.61
N ASP A 89 23.21 22.12 6.51
CA ASP A 89 23.05 21.15 7.59
C ASP A 89 24.25 20.18 7.59
N GLN A 90 25.16 20.40 8.54
CA GLN A 90 26.34 19.58 8.73
C GLN A 90 26.00 18.12 9.05
N ASN A 91 24.95 17.89 9.84
CA ASN A 91 24.60 16.55 10.30
C ASN A 91 24.03 15.71 9.15
N LEU A 92 23.21 16.31 8.29
CA LEU A 92 22.69 15.65 7.10
C LEU A 92 23.81 15.33 6.11
N ILE A 93 24.68 16.29 5.83
CA ILE A 93 25.84 16.12 4.93
C ILE A 93 26.79 15.03 5.44
N ALA A 94 27.04 15.01 6.75
CA ALA A 94 27.87 13.98 7.37
C ALA A 94 27.29 12.56 7.19
N LYS A 95 25.96 12.42 7.11
CA LYS A 95 25.32 11.12 6.83
C LYS A 95 25.50 10.68 5.38
N TRP A 96 25.45 11.59 4.42
CA TRP A 96 25.63 11.24 3.00
C TRP A 96 27.02 10.67 2.68
N ARG A 97 28.02 10.97 3.52
CA ARG A 97 29.35 10.37 3.42
C ARG A 97 29.43 8.92 3.88
N LYS A 98 28.41 8.43 4.60
CA LYS A 98 28.38 7.05 5.11
C LYS A 98 27.71 6.14 4.07
N PRO A 99 28.27 4.94 3.81
CA PRO A 99 27.66 4.00 2.87
C PRO A 99 26.25 3.64 3.31
N GLY A 100 25.34 3.52 2.34
CA GLY A 100 23.91 3.25 2.57
C GLY A 100 23.06 4.47 2.97
N TYR A 101 23.68 5.63 3.20
CA TYR A 101 22.98 6.88 3.53
C TYR A 101 23.17 7.99 2.49
N GLU A 102 23.81 7.70 1.36
CA GLU A 102 24.19 8.67 0.31
C GLU A 102 23.03 9.53 -0.23
N TYR A 103 21.81 9.00 -0.16
CA TYR A 103 20.59 9.65 -0.67
C TYR A 103 19.54 9.84 0.43
N LEU A 104 19.97 9.90 1.69
CA LEU A 104 19.08 10.14 2.83
C LEU A 104 18.27 11.44 2.65
N CYS A 105 16.95 11.37 2.79
CA CYS A 105 16.05 12.52 2.57
C CYS A 105 16.09 13.54 3.72
N SER A 106 16.19 13.08 4.98
CA SER A 106 16.31 13.95 6.15
C SER A 106 16.80 13.16 7.37
N LEU A 107 17.27 13.87 8.40
CA LEU A 107 17.61 13.25 9.69
C LEU A 107 16.37 12.70 10.42
N GLN A 108 15.16 13.15 10.05
CA GLN A 108 13.94 12.63 10.63
C GLN A 108 13.67 11.17 10.20
N ALA A 109 14.15 10.76 9.03
CA ALA A 109 13.92 9.43 8.51
C ALA A 109 14.71 8.33 9.25
N ILE A 110 15.77 8.69 9.95
CA ILE A 110 16.64 7.75 10.69
C ILE A 110 16.42 7.75 12.20
N ASN A 111 15.79 8.79 12.73
CA ASN A 111 15.62 8.95 14.16
C ASN A 111 14.38 8.18 14.63
N SER A 112 14.58 7.20 15.51
CA SER A 112 13.55 6.32 16.05
C SER A 112 12.47 7.04 16.85
N LYS A 113 12.79 8.21 17.44
CA LYS A 113 11.81 9.05 18.17
C LYS A 113 10.65 9.52 17.28
N TYR A 114 10.87 9.44 15.97
CA TYR A 114 9.93 9.95 15.00
C TYR A 114 8.93 8.91 14.49
N THR A 115 9.06 7.64 14.86
CA THR A 115 8.09 6.61 14.52
C THR A 115 7.51 6.01 15.80
N ASN A 116 6.25 5.56 15.76
CA ASN A 116 5.59 5.03 16.95
C ASN A 116 6.24 3.73 17.46
N PHE A 117 6.83 2.95 16.56
CA PHE A 117 7.46 1.66 16.87
C PHE A 117 8.97 1.75 17.08
N GLY A 118 9.54 2.97 17.16
CA GLY A 118 10.98 3.14 17.36
C GLY A 118 11.85 2.66 16.19
N THR A 119 11.26 2.46 15.00
CA THR A 119 11.94 2.01 13.78
C THR A 119 12.33 3.18 12.88
N VAL A 120 13.04 2.91 11.78
CA VAL A 120 13.30 3.90 10.73
C VAL A 120 12.03 4.24 9.95
N ALA A 121 12.01 5.40 9.30
CA ALA A 121 10.87 5.78 8.45
C ALA A 121 10.72 4.82 7.26
N SER A 122 9.48 4.65 6.79
CA SER A 122 9.14 3.77 5.66
C SER A 122 9.93 4.08 4.39
N CYS A 123 10.32 5.34 4.19
CA CYS A 123 11.13 5.76 3.04
C CYS A 123 12.56 5.21 3.06
N ARG A 124 13.05 4.63 4.16
CA ARG A 124 14.36 3.97 4.21
C ARG A 124 14.32 2.53 3.72
N VAL A 125 13.13 1.94 3.59
CA VAL A 125 12.95 0.58 3.09
C VAL A 125 12.97 0.62 1.56
N PRO A 126 13.82 -0.20 0.90
CA PRO A 126 13.84 -0.31 -0.55
C PRO A 126 12.48 -0.65 -1.13
N LEU A 127 12.12 -0.04 -2.26
CA LEU A 127 10.81 -0.24 -2.88
C LEU A 127 10.53 -1.70 -3.24
N LYS A 128 11.57 -2.45 -3.64
CA LYS A 128 11.48 -3.88 -3.99
C LYS A 128 11.04 -4.77 -2.82
N LEU A 129 11.34 -4.36 -1.58
CA LEU A 129 11.01 -5.10 -0.37
C LEU A 129 9.66 -4.65 0.23
N ARG A 130 9.05 -3.61 -0.34
CA ARG A 130 7.83 -3.01 0.17
C ARG A 130 6.63 -3.51 -0.63
N ASN A 131 5.53 -3.82 0.07
CA ASN A 131 4.28 -4.16 -0.56
C ASN A 131 3.78 -3.00 -1.46
N PRO A 132 3.27 -3.27 -2.68
CA PRO A 132 2.76 -2.24 -3.58
C PRO A 132 1.71 -1.33 -2.95
N GLN A 133 0.79 -1.89 -2.16
CA GLN A 133 -0.20 -1.13 -1.39
C GLN A 133 0.41 -0.10 -0.45
N GLN A 134 1.60 -0.43 0.05
CA GLN A 134 2.32 0.37 1.01
C GLN A 134 3.18 1.43 0.36
N TRP A 135 3.45 1.50 -0.95
CA TRP A 135 4.36 2.48 -1.60
C TRP A 135 4.04 3.99 -1.44
N GLY A 136 3.12 4.38 -0.53
CA GLY A 136 2.85 5.76 -0.19
C GLY A 136 4.03 6.49 0.49
N PRO A 137 3.95 7.82 0.62
CA PRO A 137 5.02 8.64 1.15
C PRO A 137 5.16 8.47 2.66
N ALA A 138 6.35 8.77 3.19
CA ALA A 138 6.56 8.90 4.62
C ALA A 138 5.80 10.13 5.14
N VAL A 139 4.99 9.92 6.18
CA VAL A 139 4.01 10.92 6.70
C VAL A 139 4.63 12.28 6.98
N ARG A 140 5.89 12.33 7.46
CA ARG A 140 6.53 13.60 7.86
C ARG A 140 7.40 14.24 6.81
N THR A 141 8.09 13.45 6.01
CA THR A 141 9.06 13.98 5.05
C THR A 141 8.47 14.11 3.65
N GLY A 142 7.42 13.37 3.32
CA GLY A 142 6.88 13.30 1.96
C GLY A 142 7.76 12.51 1.00
N CYS A 143 8.82 11.88 1.50
CA CYS A 143 9.70 11.04 0.73
C CYS A 143 9.09 9.64 0.58
N VAL A 144 9.11 9.10 -0.63
CA VAL A 144 8.64 7.75 -0.94
C VAL A 144 9.74 6.73 -0.69
N SER A 145 10.92 6.98 -1.24
CA SER A 145 12.13 6.19 -0.98
C SER A 145 13.36 7.07 -1.00
N CYS A 146 14.24 6.84 -0.03
CA CYS A 146 15.58 7.41 0.12
C CYS A 146 16.60 6.29 0.40
N ALA A 147 16.26 5.06 0.02
CA ALA A 147 17.19 3.94 0.06
C ALA A 147 18.23 4.10 -1.05
N SER A 148 19.52 3.92 -0.72
CA SER A 148 20.59 4.07 -1.71
C SER A 148 20.54 3.05 -2.85
N CYS A 149 19.86 1.91 -2.65
CA CYS A 149 19.77 0.84 -3.64
C CYS A 149 18.65 0.99 -4.70
N ASP A 150 17.79 2.01 -4.58
CA ASP A 150 16.63 2.14 -5.48
C ASP A 150 16.97 2.91 -6.76
N LYS A 151 17.07 4.25 -6.70
CA LYS A 151 17.21 5.11 -7.90
C LYS A 151 18.33 6.16 -7.80
N GLY A 152 19.19 6.07 -6.80
CA GLY A 152 20.29 7.03 -6.63
C GLY A 152 19.83 8.47 -6.40
N ALA A 153 18.61 8.69 -5.89
CA ALA A 153 18.09 9.96 -5.40
C ALA A 153 16.83 9.71 -4.57
N PRO A 154 16.47 10.60 -3.62
CA PRO A 154 15.18 10.51 -2.95
C PRO A 154 14.03 10.74 -3.94
N ILE A 155 13.04 9.87 -3.90
CA ILE A 155 11.79 10.00 -4.65
C ILE A 155 10.82 10.81 -3.80
N TRP A 156 10.30 11.89 -4.36
CA TRP A 156 9.37 12.79 -3.68
C TRP A 156 7.96 12.65 -4.25
N TRP A 157 6.99 12.61 -3.35
CA TRP A 157 5.59 12.32 -3.69
C TRP A 157 4.97 13.22 -4.76
N PHE A 158 5.23 14.52 -4.70
CA PHE A 158 4.52 15.52 -5.53
C PHE A 158 5.21 15.91 -6.84
N HIS A 159 6.42 15.43 -7.11
CA HIS A 159 7.24 16.00 -8.21
C HIS A 159 7.67 15.01 -9.28
N THR A 160 7.70 13.71 -8.99
CA THR A 160 8.19 12.72 -9.95
C THR A 160 7.07 11.96 -10.67
N GLY A 161 5.86 12.52 -10.72
CA GLY A 161 4.67 11.80 -11.22
C GLY A 161 4.34 10.52 -10.43
N TRP A 162 4.91 10.40 -9.21
CA TRP A 162 4.83 9.16 -8.44
C TRP A 162 3.48 8.97 -7.80
N ARG A 163 2.77 10.06 -7.50
CA ARG A 163 1.39 10.02 -7.01
C ARG A 163 0.51 9.28 -8.01
N GLU A 164 0.57 9.67 -9.27
CA GLU A 164 -0.24 9.14 -10.36
C GLU A 164 0.11 7.67 -10.61
N HIS A 165 1.40 7.36 -10.75
CA HIS A 165 1.88 5.98 -10.88
C HIS A 165 1.44 5.10 -9.71
N PHE A 166 1.52 5.62 -8.48
CA PHE A 166 1.11 4.87 -7.29
C PHE A 166 -0.39 4.63 -7.24
N GLU A 167 -1.20 5.64 -7.55
CA GLU A 167 -2.66 5.53 -7.59
C GLU A 167 -3.10 4.52 -8.66
N GLU A 168 -2.45 4.51 -9.81
CA GLU A 168 -2.70 3.55 -10.88
C GLU A 168 -2.32 2.12 -10.49
N GLU A 169 -1.12 1.90 -9.93
CA GLU A 169 -0.68 0.57 -9.49
C GLU A 169 -1.52 0.04 -8.34
N ARG A 170 -1.92 0.91 -7.41
CA ARG A 170 -2.87 0.56 -6.34
C ARG A 170 -4.22 0.15 -6.91
N ARG A 171 -4.74 0.87 -7.91
CA ARG A 171 -6.00 0.54 -8.60
C ARG A 171 -5.92 -0.83 -9.25
N LYS A 172 -4.85 -1.12 -10.02
CA LYS A 172 -4.62 -2.43 -10.64
C LYS A 172 -4.58 -3.56 -9.61
N HIS A 173 -3.93 -3.34 -8.46
CA HIS A 173 -3.90 -4.33 -7.38
C HIS A 173 -5.27 -4.56 -6.73
N LEU A 174 -6.04 -3.50 -6.49
CA LEU A 174 -7.41 -3.60 -5.96
C LEU A 174 -8.34 -4.32 -6.94
N GLU A 175 -8.23 -4.01 -8.24
CA GLU A 175 -8.98 -4.71 -9.30
C GLU A 175 -8.63 -6.20 -9.36
N LYS A 176 -7.34 -6.56 -9.23
CA LYS A 176 -6.91 -7.97 -9.15
C LYS A 176 -7.45 -8.67 -7.91
N GLN A 177 -7.42 -8.02 -6.73
CA GLN A 177 -8.00 -8.59 -5.51
C GLN A 177 -9.52 -8.78 -5.62
N ASN A 178 -10.25 -7.81 -6.19
CA ASN A 178 -11.69 -7.92 -6.40
C ASN A 178 -12.04 -9.00 -7.43
N LYS A 179 -11.25 -9.16 -8.50
CA LYS A 179 -11.41 -10.27 -9.45
C LYS A 179 -11.16 -11.63 -8.79
N GLY A 180 -10.13 -11.73 -7.95
CA GLY A 180 -9.86 -12.95 -7.17
C GLY A 180 -10.99 -13.28 -6.19
N LYS A 181 -11.51 -12.28 -5.46
CA LYS A 181 -12.66 -12.46 -4.55
C LYS A 181 -13.96 -12.81 -5.27
N LYS A 182 -14.23 -12.22 -6.45
CA LYS A 182 -15.39 -12.58 -7.27
C LYS A 182 -15.30 -14.03 -7.75
N ARG A 183 -14.16 -14.45 -8.29
CA ARG A 183 -13.94 -15.85 -8.70
C ARG A 183 -14.06 -16.83 -7.53
N ALA A 184 -13.48 -16.51 -6.38
CA ALA A 184 -13.61 -17.34 -5.18
C ALA A 184 -15.05 -17.35 -4.62
N GLY A 185 -15.81 -16.28 -4.82
CA GLY A 185 -17.23 -16.20 -4.48
C GLY A 185 -18.09 -17.03 -5.43
N GLU A 186 -17.85 -16.93 -6.73
CA GLU A 186 -18.50 -17.73 -7.78
C GLU A 186 -18.18 -19.22 -7.60
N GLU A 187 -16.91 -19.61 -7.41
CA GLU A 187 -16.54 -21.02 -7.11
C GLU A 187 -17.19 -21.52 -5.81
N ALA A 188 -17.30 -20.68 -4.77
CA ALA A 188 -17.95 -21.05 -3.52
C ALA A 188 -19.49 -21.07 -3.59
N GLU A 189 -20.08 -20.42 -4.58
CA GLU A 189 -21.51 -20.50 -4.91
C GLU A 189 -21.79 -21.72 -5.81
N ASP A 190 -20.97 -21.99 -6.81
CA ASP A 190 -21.05 -23.17 -7.69
C ASP A 190 -20.94 -24.48 -6.88
N ILE A 191 -19.97 -24.58 -5.96
CA ILE A 191 -19.82 -25.73 -5.06
C ILE A 191 -21.06 -25.93 -4.17
N ARG A 192 -21.72 -24.83 -3.76
CA ARG A 192 -22.90 -24.85 -2.88
C ARG A 192 -24.20 -25.13 -3.65
N GLY A 193 -24.27 -24.69 -4.90
CA GLY A 193 -25.42 -24.85 -5.79
C GLY A 193 -25.53 -26.25 -6.36
N ASP A 194 -24.45 -26.78 -6.92
CA ASP A 194 -24.50 -28.03 -7.69
C ASP A 194 -24.62 -29.26 -6.79
N SER A 195 -23.85 -29.34 -5.70
CA SER A 195 -23.88 -30.50 -4.78
C SER A 195 -25.19 -30.62 -4.00
N ALA A 196 -25.76 -29.49 -3.56
CA ALA A 196 -26.99 -29.47 -2.76
C ALA A 196 -28.25 -29.71 -3.59
N VAL A 197 -28.28 -29.22 -4.84
CA VAL A 197 -29.40 -29.46 -5.77
C VAL A 197 -29.37 -30.88 -6.30
N GLU A 198 -28.19 -31.42 -6.63
CA GLU A 198 -28.03 -32.81 -7.09
C GLU A 198 -28.42 -33.83 -6.01
N GLU A 199 -28.00 -33.62 -4.75
CA GLU A 199 -28.39 -34.48 -3.63
C GLU A 199 -29.90 -34.47 -3.39
N ARG A 200 -30.55 -33.30 -3.52
CA ARG A 200 -32.01 -33.16 -3.37
C ARG A 200 -32.77 -33.83 -4.53
N LEU A 201 -32.27 -33.72 -5.76
CA LEU A 201 -32.83 -34.44 -6.92
C LEU A 201 -32.71 -35.97 -6.77
N LYS A 202 -31.59 -36.43 -6.20
CA LYS A 202 -31.32 -37.87 -5.96
C LYS A 202 -32.28 -38.44 -4.90
N ARG A 203 -32.55 -37.69 -3.83
CA ARG A 203 -33.57 -38.06 -2.82
C ARG A 203 -34.99 -38.11 -3.40
N LEU A 204 -35.36 -37.14 -4.25
CA LEU A 204 -36.67 -37.13 -4.91
C LEU A 204 -36.84 -38.32 -5.87
N LYS A 205 -35.78 -38.68 -6.62
CA LYS A 205 -35.77 -39.88 -7.48
C LYS A 205 -35.86 -41.19 -6.69
N GLN A 206 -35.31 -41.25 -5.47
CA GLN A 206 -35.47 -42.40 -4.58
C GLN A 206 -36.91 -42.54 -4.05
N MET A 207 -37.61 -41.42 -3.83
CA MET A 207 -39.02 -41.43 -3.43
C MET A 207 -39.98 -41.77 -4.58
N GLN A 208 -39.55 -41.62 -5.83
CA GLN A 208 -40.35 -41.91 -7.03
C GLN A 208 -40.20 -43.33 -7.58
N LYS A 209 -39.54 -44.25 -6.86
CA LYS A 209 -39.53 -45.65 -7.27
C LYS A 209 -40.95 -46.22 -7.08
N PRO A 210 -41.71 -46.55 -8.15
CA PRO A 210 -43.04 -47.07 -8.00
C PRO A 210 -42.91 -48.55 -7.63
N GLU A 211 -43.36 -48.89 -6.43
CA GLU A 211 -43.76 -50.25 -6.13
C GLU A 211 -45.20 -50.38 -6.65
N ASP A 212 -45.34 -50.92 -7.87
CA ASP A 212 -46.63 -51.38 -8.38
C ASP A 212 -46.73 -52.89 -8.08
N PRO A 213 -47.53 -53.33 -7.10
CA PRO A 213 -47.56 -54.73 -6.65
C PRO A 213 -48.31 -55.69 -7.59
N LEU A 214 -48.80 -55.27 -8.76
CA LEU A 214 -49.85 -56.01 -9.49
C LEU A 214 -49.41 -56.80 -10.75
N LEU A 215 -48.11 -57.05 -10.97
CA LEU A 215 -47.63 -57.78 -12.15
C LEU A 215 -46.77 -59.02 -11.86
N LYS A 216 -46.70 -59.49 -10.61
CA LYS A 216 -45.90 -60.67 -10.23
C LYS A 216 -46.68 -61.98 -10.00
N GLU A 217 -48.01 -61.98 -10.04
CA GLU A 217 -48.82 -63.17 -9.70
C GLU A 217 -49.46 -63.88 -10.89
N ALA A 218 -48.89 -63.80 -12.10
CA ALA A 218 -49.45 -64.44 -13.30
C ALA A 218 -48.63 -65.62 -13.87
N LYS A 219 -47.62 -66.14 -13.16
CA LYS A 219 -46.79 -67.24 -13.69
C LYS A 219 -46.48 -68.42 -12.76
N GLU A 220 -46.98 -68.44 -11.53
CA GLU A 220 -46.78 -69.58 -10.64
C GLU A 220 -48.09 -69.89 -9.92
N GLU A 221 -49.03 -70.54 -10.62
CA GLU A 221 -50.00 -71.49 -10.04
C GLU A 221 -50.89 -72.10 -11.15
N GLU A 222 -50.28 -72.76 -12.14
CA GLU A 222 -50.91 -73.92 -12.77
C GLU A 222 -50.41 -75.17 -12.04
N GLY A 223 -51.18 -75.64 -11.07
CA GLY A 223 -50.80 -76.81 -10.29
C GLY A 223 -51.78 -77.22 -9.21
N GLY A 224 -52.95 -77.75 -9.59
CA GLY A 224 -53.55 -78.86 -8.81
C GLY A 224 -54.89 -78.62 -8.09
N LYS A 225 -55.95 -79.03 -8.77
CA LYS A 225 -57.16 -79.75 -8.30
C LYS A 225 -58.10 -79.06 -7.29
N GLY A 226 -59.28 -78.72 -7.83
CA GLY A 226 -60.47 -78.35 -7.08
C GLY A 226 -61.20 -79.51 -6.39
N GLY A 227 -61.94 -79.12 -5.35
CA GLY A 227 -63.02 -79.85 -4.70
C GLY A 227 -64.11 -78.84 -4.33
N VAL A 228 -65.32 -79.08 -4.86
CA VAL A 228 -66.54 -78.26 -4.72
C VAL A 228 -67.08 -78.28 -3.28
N PRO A 229 -67.67 -77.19 -2.74
CA PRO A 229 -68.22 -77.14 -1.39
C PRO A 229 -69.67 -77.69 -1.34
N LYS A 230 -70.06 -78.22 -0.18
CA LYS A 230 -71.47 -78.49 0.16
C LYS A 230 -71.87 -77.70 1.40
N ASP A 231 -73.05 -77.12 1.27
CA ASP A 231 -73.86 -76.37 2.20
C ASP A 231 -74.05 -77.04 3.58
N ASP A 232 -74.34 -76.21 4.59
CA ASP A 232 -75.58 -76.26 5.40
C ASP A 232 -75.39 -75.50 6.73
N GLY A 233 -76.37 -74.67 7.12
CA GLY A 233 -76.55 -74.32 8.54
C GLY A 233 -77.04 -72.91 8.86
N MET A 234 -78.36 -72.71 8.77
CA MET A 234 -79.11 -71.63 9.44
C MET A 234 -79.04 -71.69 10.98
N ALA A 235 -78.93 -70.53 11.63
CA ALA A 235 -79.66 -70.09 12.84
C ALA A 235 -79.05 -68.75 13.32
N ALA A 236 -79.71 -67.60 13.19
CA ALA A 236 -80.79 -67.07 14.04
C ALA A 236 -80.43 -66.98 15.54
N GLY A 237 -80.34 -65.76 16.07
CA GLY A 237 -80.62 -65.48 17.48
C GLY A 237 -79.82 -64.36 18.17
N SER A 238 -80.54 -63.29 18.52
CA SER A 238 -80.36 -62.41 19.71
C SER A 238 -79.29 -61.30 19.61
N SER A 239 -79.61 -59.99 19.60
CA SER A 239 -80.17 -59.16 20.70
C SER A 239 -79.35 -59.31 21.98
N ASP A 240 -78.93 -58.31 22.74
CA ASP A 240 -79.12 -56.85 22.81
C ASP A 240 -78.13 -56.41 23.93
N GLN A 241 -77.71 -55.13 23.91
CA GLN A 241 -77.25 -54.33 25.07
C GLN A 241 -75.98 -54.72 25.83
#